data_AF-A0A6B0XZX3-F1
#
_entry.id   AF-A0A6B0XZX3-F1
#
_cell.length_a   1.000
_cell.length_b   1.000
_cell.length_c   1.000
_cell.angle_alpha   90.00
_cell.angle_beta   90.00
_cell.angle_gamma   90.00
#
_symmetry.space_group_name_H-M   'P 1'
#
loop_
_entity.id
_entity.type
_entity.pdbx_description
1 polymer ?
#
loop_
_entity_poly.entity_id
_entity_poly.type
_entity_poly.pdbx_seq_one_letter_code
_entity_poly.pdbx_strand_id
1 'polypeptide(L)'
;MTPAELKDWLEGRDPRVAITIAFRIAARFWPMARWSGRVVNPSAASARALLIAERVARAPDGSAIRGMDDNVLRGAAKAAMEMGGSDVDPLEPHALLLEGWSPALPGPGPDREARCVSTLASLTMAVAVSGARRSGSNAAPVMVAAMAQYSSDLFLHLEEGPVSAAKTPTIDAALRADRDCVANSGLEALWRRQLWPSGRNRLYKQWRSTWPAIRGSSDADFFRRWYQGILKGDPVNLEVLAEIASIPPADWDQGTARVAERIAEIELHHIRNSTPLAEIVQWIPEAERIRIAPVPMDDAPTWNMILNKLRDALHDIRPDGRLRNAHAALHDTLQMLERTLDRYCDSPQRMHDDIATALHEARRLLKAGEIPDDMNVQRFMRALDENALDIQGSMPGVLEAVSRRASLRYRRLPDDDRSTLAGATNAVVPLLEEERHREDMKESLVALDAQDPNSPENSASIYRWASRLSRIYQDPKVRGFFVQVGERITVGGAVELLRRVLGL
;
A
#
# COMPACT_ATOMS: atom_id res chain seq x y z
N MET A 1 -15.90 21.58 16.49
CA MET A 1 -15.69 22.36 15.29
C MET A 1 -17.04 22.44 14.68
N THR A 2 -17.59 23.65 14.55
CA THR A 2 -18.95 23.77 14.05
C THR A 2 -19.00 23.28 12.60
N PRO A 3 -20.17 22.83 12.13
CA PRO A 3 -20.38 22.49 10.73
C PRO A 3 -20.00 23.61 9.77
N ALA A 4 -20.31 24.86 10.14
CA ALA A 4 -19.90 26.05 9.39
C ALA A 4 -18.37 26.17 9.32
N GLU A 5 -17.66 26.03 10.44
CA GLU A 5 -16.19 26.02 10.47
C GLU A 5 -15.59 24.90 9.59
N LEU A 6 -16.21 23.71 9.59
CA LEU A 6 -15.75 22.60 8.74
C LEU A 6 -16.02 22.88 7.25
N LYS A 7 -17.18 23.47 6.92
CA LYS A 7 -17.52 23.88 5.55
C LYS A 7 -16.49 24.86 5.02
N ASP A 8 -16.26 25.94 5.75
CA ASP A 8 -15.37 27.02 5.37
C ASP A 8 -13.93 26.50 5.23
N TRP A 9 -13.52 25.57 6.10
CA TRP A 9 -12.19 24.95 5.99
C TRP A 9 -12.04 24.01 4.79
N LEU A 10 -13.12 23.34 4.37
CA LEU A 10 -13.15 22.45 3.20
C LEU A 10 -13.27 23.21 1.88
N GLU A 11 -13.72 24.47 1.90
CA GLU A 11 -13.83 25.29 0.70
C GLU A 11 -12.47 25.51 0.04
N GLY A 12 -12.38 25.27 -1.26
CA GLY A 12 -11.13 25.33 -2.03
C GLY A 12 -10.13 24.19 -1.76
N ARG A 13 -10.45 23.20 -0.90
CA ARG A 13 -9.62 22.00 -0.70
C ARG A 13 -9.88 20.95 -1.78
N ASP A 14 -8.91 20.05 -1.92
CA ASP A 14 -9.08 18.83 -2.72
C ASP A 14 -10.34 18.06 -2.26
N PRO A 15 -11.28 17.72 -3.17
CA PRO A 15 -12.49 16.96 -2.84
C PRO A 15 -12.24 15.68 -2.05
N ARG A 16 -11.08 15.04 -2.22
CA ARG A 16 -10.68 13.83 -1.48
C ARG A 16 -10.54 14.06 0.01
N VAL A 17 -10.20 15.28 0.43
CA VAL A 17 -10.16 15.67 1.85
C VAL A 17 -11.55 15.59 2.45
N ALA A 18 -12.54 16.17 1.76
CA ALA A 18 -13.93 16.16 2.19
C ALA A 18 -14.45 14.70 2.28
N ILE A 19 -14.22 13.90 1.24
CA ILE A 19 -14.69 12.50 1.19
C ILE A 19 -13.99 11.64 2.25
N THR A 20 -12.68 11.84 2.49
CA THR A 20 -11.94 11.13 3.54
C THR A 20 -12.48 11.45 4.94
N ILE A 21 -12.76 12.73 5.21
CA ILE A 21 -13.32 13.15 6.50
C ILE A 21 -14.73 12.58 6.67
N ALA A 22 -15.57 12.65 5.63
CA ALA A 22 -16.90 12.05 5.64
C ALA A 22 -16.86 10.54 5.90
N PHE A 23 -15.96 9.82 5.22
CA PHE A 23 -15.73 8.39 5.46
C PHE A 23 -15.32 8.13 6.90
N ARG A 24 -14.35 8.88 7.44
CA ARG A 24 -13.89 8.67 8.83
C ARG A 24 -14.97 8.99 9.84
N ILE A 25 -15.82 10.00 9.59
CA ILE A 25 -17.03 10.22 10.39
C ILE A 25 -17.90 8.97 10.31
N ALA A 26 -18.30 8.52 9.13
CA ALA A 26 -19.19 7.37 8.98
C ALA A 26 -18.62 6.09 9.62
N ALA A 27 -17.32 5.83 9.48
CA ALA A 27 -16.62 4.72 10.13
C ALA A 27 -16.68 4.79 11.66
N ARG A 28 -16.69 5.99 12.26
CA ARG A 28 -16.85 6.15 13.72
C ARG A 28 -18.23 5.68 14.20
N PHE A 29 -19.24 5.79 13.36
CA PHE A 29 -20.62 5.44 13.65
C PHE A 29 -21.02 4.02 13.20
N TRP A 30 -20.23 3.41 12.32
CA TRP A 30 -20.50 2.07 11.77
C TRP A 30 -20.83 1.00 12.83
N PRO A 31 -20.11 0.91 13.97
CA PRO A 31 -20.46 -0.06 15.03
C PRO A 31 -21.87 0.12 15.60
N MET A 32 -22.42 1.34 15.59
CA MET A 32 -23.76 1.59 16.15
C MET A 32 -24.87 1.20 15.18
N ALA A 33 -24.69 1.47 13.88
CA ALA A 33 -25.67 1.15 12.85
C ALA A 33 -25.93 -0.37 12.72
N ARG A 34 -24.90 -1.19 12.93
CA ARG A 34 -25.00 -2.66 12.83
C ARG A 34 -25.62 -3.35 14.05
N TRP A 35 -25.53 -2.75 15.25
CA TRP A 35 -25.66 -3.50 16.51
C TRP A 35 -26.78 -3.05 17.44
N SER A 36 -27.67 -2.16 17.00
CA SER A 36 -28.93 -1.90 17.72
C SER A 36 -29.87 -3.12 17.75
N GLY A 37 -29.52 -4.25 17.12
CA GLY A 37 -30.30 -5.50 17.13
C GLY A 37 -31.64 -5.41 16.41
N ARG A 38 -31.98 -4.24 15.86
CA ARG A 38 -33.25 -3.91 15.19
C ARG A 38 -33.08 -3.59 13.70
N VAL A 39 -31.85 -3.47 13.22
CA VAL A 39 -31.50 -3.51 11.80
C VAL A 39 -30.94 -4.90 11.51
N VAL A 40 -31.81 -5.81 11.09
CA VAL A 40 -31.42 -7.14 10.61
C VAL A 40 -30.55 -6.93 9.38
N ASN A 41 -29.25 -7.20 9.51
CA ASN A 41 -28.19 -6.83 8.56
C ASN A 41 -28.05 -5.31 8.34
N PRO A 42 -26.96 -4.64 8.77
CA PRO A 42 -26.50 -3.49 7.98
C PRO A 42 -26.39 -4.03 6.56
N SER A 43 -27.21 -3.50 5.67
CA SER A 43 -27.34 -4.08 4.35
C SER A 43 -25.96 -4.14 3.72
N ALA A 44 -25.68 -5.21 2.98
CA ALA A 44 -24.57 -5.30 2.05
C ALA A 44 -24.25 -3.93 1.40
N ALA A 45 -25.32 -3.21 1.06
CA ALA A 45 -25.39 -1.82 0.65
C ALA A 45 -24.64 -0.79 1.52
N SER A 46 -24.83 -0.72 2.84
CA SER A 46 -24.10 0.25 3.68
C SER A 46 -22.60 -0.04 3.73
N ALA A 47 -22.21 -1.33 3.70
CA ALA A 47 -20.81 -1.73 3.74
C ALA A 47 -20.15 -1.40 2.40
N ARG A 48 -20.84 -1.70 1.31
CA ARG A 48 -20.47 -1.31 -0.04
C ARG A 48 -20.33 0.20 -0.19
N ALA A 49 -21.26 0.99 0.36
CA ALA A 49 -21.19 2.46 0.31
C ALA A 49 -19.93 3.00 1.02
N LEU A 50 -19.56 2.44 2.18
CA LEU A 50 -18.32 2.79 2.87
C LEU A 50 -17.06 2.39 2.08
N LEU A 51 -17.06 1.22 1.45
CA LEU A 51 -15.91 0.77 0.65
C LEU A 51 -15.73 1.61 -0.62
N ILE A 52 -16.84 1.94 -1.30
CA ILE A 52 -16.85 2.87 -2.44
C ILE A 52 -16.30 4.24 -2.02
N ALA A 53 -16.76 4.74 -0.87
CA ALA A 53 -16.30 6.01 -0.32
C ALA A 53 -14.80 6.03 -0.03
N GLU A 54 -14.29 4.99 0.63
CA GLU A 54 -12.86 4.85 0.93
C GLU A 54 -12.03 4.83 -0.34
N ARG A 55 -12.46 4.07 -1.36
CA ARG A 55 -11.81 4.02 -2.67
C ARG A 55 -11.75 5.41 -3.32
N VAL A 56 -12.88 6.10 -3.39
CA VAL A 56 -12.95 7.44 -4.01
C VAL A 56 -12.04 8.42 -3.26
N ALA A 57 -11.99 8.31 -1.94
CA ALA A 57 -11.21 9.19 -1.09
C ALA A 57 -9.69 9.01 -1.25
N ARG A 58 -9.19 7.84 -1.65
CA ARG A 58 -7.75 7.57 -1.81
C ARG A 58 -7.24 7.53 -3.25
N ALA A 59 -8.09 7.75 -4.25
CA ALA A 59 -7.66 7.77 -5.65
C ALA A 59 -6.76 8.99 -5.94
N PRO A 60 -5.59 8.87 -6.59
CA PRO A 60 -4.64 9.98 -6.81
C PRO A 60 -5.17 11.16 -7.65
N ASP A 61 -6.09 10.90 -8.59
CA ASP A 61 -6.47 11.79 -9.69
C ASP A 61 -8.00 11.82 -9.97
N GLY A 62 -8.78 11.27 -9.04
CA GLY A 62 -10.22 11.07 -9.21
C GLY A 62 -10.60 10.03 -10.28
N SER A 63 -9.64 9.27 -10.84
CA SER A 63 -9.91 8.18 -11.81
C SER A 63 -10.86 7.12 -11.27
N ALA A 64 -10.84 6.87 -9.95
CA ALA A 64 -11.78 5.94 -9.31
C ALA A 64 -13.25 6.32 -9.56
N ILE A 65 -13.56 7.59 -9.80
CA ILE A 65 -14.91 8.05 -10.15
C ILE A 65 -15.18 7.88 -11.66
N ARG A 66 -14.17 8.09 -12.51
CA ARG A 66 -14.31 8.04 -13.98
C ARG A 66 -14.44 6.62 -14.54
N GLY A 67 -13.93 5.61 -13.84
CA GLY A 67 -14.01 4.20 -14.23
C GLY A 67 -15.10 3.38 -13.53
N MET A 68 -15.90 3.97 -12.64
CA MET A 68 -17.02 3.27 -12.02
C MET A 68 -18.20 3.17 -12.99
N ASP A 69 -18.65 1.94 -13.26
CA ASP A 69 -19.92 1.69 -13.96
C ASP A 69 -21.03 2.48 -13.26
N ASP A 70 -21.84 3.21 -14.03
CA ASP A 70 -23.02 3.93 -13.55
C ASP A 70 -23.97 3.02 -12.74
N ASN A 71 -23.95 1.71 -12.97
CA ASN A 71 -24.69 0.72 -12.19
C ASN A 71 -24.17 0.55 -10.75
N VAL A 72 -22.88 0.79 -10.49
CA VAL A 72 -22.31 0.75 -9.13
C VAL A 72 -22.77 1.96 -8.33
N LEU A 73 -22.74 3.16 -8.92
CA LEU A 73 -23.22 4.38 -8.28
C LEU A 73 -24.75 4.40 -8.14
N ARG A 74 -25.48 3.94 -9.16
CA ARG A 74 -26.94 3.74 -9.08
C ARG A 74 -27.30 2.69 -8.03
N GLY A 75 -26.53 1.62 -7.94
CA GLY A 75 -26.68 0.61 -6.89
C GLY A 75 -26.48 1.19 -5.49
N ALA A 76 -25.46 2.02 -5.27
CA ALA A 76 -25.21 2.70 -3.99
C ALA A 76 -26.30 3.74 -3.65
N ALA A 77 -26.78 4.50 -4.63
CA ALA A 77 -27.86 5.47 -4.46
C ALA A 77 -29.21 4.80 -4.20
N LYS A 78 -29.56 3.76 -4.97
CA LYS A 78 -30.77 2.96 -4.80
C LYS A 78 -30.79 2.27 -3.44
N ALA A 79 -29.69 1.65 -3.05
CA ALA A 79 -29.49 1.08 -1.73
C ALA A 79 -29.75 2.08 -0.59
N ALA A 80 -29.26 3.31 -0.74
CA ALA A 80 -29.49 4.37 0.23
C ALA A 80 -30.97 4.78 0.29
N MET A 81 -31.67 4.83 -0.84
CA MET A 81 -33.09 5.19 -0.93
C MET A 81 -34.01 4.08 -0.40
N GLU A 82 -33.71 2.81 -0.67
CA GLU A 82 -34.46 1.65 -0.17
C GLU A 82 -34.42 1.55 1.37
N MET A 83 -33.34 1.99 2.01
CA MET A 83 -33.27 2.11 3.47
C MET A 83 -34.11 3.27 4.04
N GLY A 84 -34.48 4.25 3.21
CA GLY A 84 -35.25 5.44 3.60
C GLY A 84 -36.76 5.31 3.44
N GLY A 85 -37.24 4.29 2.71
CA GLY A 85 -38.67 4.00 2.57
C GLY A 85 -39.47 5.02 1.74
N SER A 86 -38.86 5.77 0.82
CA SER A 86 -39.58 6.74 -0.03
C SER A 86 -39.46 6.40 -1.52
N ASP A 87 -40.60 6.38 -2.22
CA ASP A 87 -40.72 6.33 -3.69
C ASP A 87 -40.35 7.69 -4.32
N VAL A 88 -39.06 8.06 -4.30
CA VAL A 88 -38.59 9.32 -4.90
C VAL A 88 -37.67 9.03 -6.08
N ASP A 89 -37.88 9.78 -7.17
CA ASP A 89 -37.15 9.66 -8.43
C ASP A 89 -35.65 9.97 -8.23
N PRO A 90 -34.72 9.09 -8.68
CA PRO A 90 -33.27 9.25 -8.51
C PRO A 90 -32.66 10.52 -9.14
N LEU A 91 -33.42 11.30 -9.90
CA LEU A 91 -32.94 12.52 -10.58
C LEU A 91 -33.23 13.84 -9.83
N GLU A 92 -34.00 13.85 -8.74
CA GLU A 92 -34.37 15.06 -7.99
C GLU A 92 -33.73 15.33 -6.59
N PRO A 93 -32.61 14.69 -6.16
CA PRO A 93 -32.14 14.86 -4.78
C PRO A 93 -31.56 16.24 -4.44
N HIS A 94 -31.33 17.13 -5.43
CA HIS A 94 -30.79 18.46 -5.19
C HIS A 94 -31.82 19.47 -4.65
N ALA A 95 -33.11 19.31 -4.96
CA ALA A 95 -34.15 20.25 -4.53
C ALA A 95 -34.55 20.04 -3.05
N LEU A 96 -34.66 18.79 -2.61
CA LEU A 96 -35.08 18.44 -1.25
C LEU A 96 -34.06 18.77 -0.14
N LEU A 97 -32.77 18.87 -0.47
CA LEU A 97 -31.71 19.23 0.49
C LEU A 97 -31.54 20.74 0.69
N LEU A 98 -32.00 21.56 -0.27
CA LEU A 98 -31.93 23.02 -0.19
C LEU A 98 -33.24 23.63 0.33
N GLU A 99 -34.38 23.00 0.09
CA GLU A 99 -35.68 23.40 0.63
C GLU A 99 -36.02 22.56 1.87
N GLY A 100 -35.39 22.90 3.00
CA GLY A 100 -35.82 22.55 4.37
C GLY A 100 -36.68 21.29 4.52
N TRP A 101 -36.07 20.11 4.37
CA TRP A 101 -36.72 18.84 4.63
C TRP A 101 -37.18 18.78 6.10
N SER A 102 -38.48 18.93 6.35
CA SER A 102 -39.08 18.82 7.68
C SER A 102 -40.18 17.76 7.66
N PRO A 103 -39.93 16.54 8.16
CA PRO A 103 -40.96 15.52 8.19
C PRO A 103 -41.79 15.69 9.47
N ALA A 104 -42.98 16.29 9.33
CA ALA A 104 -44.07 16.00 10.24
C ALA A 104 -44.48 14.53 10.07
N LEU A 105 -43.87 13.62 10.84
CA LEU A 105 -44.16 12.18 10.84
C LEU A 105 -44.32 11.65 12.27
N PRO A 106 -45.27 10.72 12.50
CA PRO A 106 -45.76 10.36 13.81
C PRO A 106 -44.77 9.52 14.64
N GLY A 107 -44.51 9.95 15.88
CA GLY A 107 -43.98 9.16 17.01
C GLY A 107 -42.45 8.97 17.11
N PRO A 108 -41.83 9.19 18.30
CA PRO A 108 -40.42 8.86 18.58
C PRO A 108 -40.25 7.37 18.96
N GLY A 109 -39.21 6.72 18.44
CA GLY A 109 -38.85 5.35 18.80
C GLY A 109 -37.43 4.97 18.34
N PRO A 110 -36.67 4.17 19.12
CA PRO A 110 -35.25 3.88 18.87
C PRO A 110 -34.96 3.15 17.55
N ASP A 111 -35.97 2.53 16.94
CA ASP A 111 -35.87 1.88 15.62
C ASP A 111 -35.87 2.87 14.45
N ARG A 112 -36.40 4.08 14.66
CA ARG A 112 -36.44 5.16 13.67
C ARG A 112 -35.07 5.82 13.56
N GLU A 113 -34.44 6.09 14.69
CA GLU A 113 -33.15 6.77 14.77
C GLU A 113 -32.04 5.96 14.11
N ALA A 114 -31.89 4.66 14.42
CA ALA A 114 -30.86 3.82 13.80
C ALA A 114 -31.02 3.68 12.27
N ARG A 115 -32.27 3.64 11.77
CA ARG A 115 -32.56 3.60 10.33
C ARG A 115 -32.27 4.94 9.65
N CYS A 116 -32.71 6.06 10.22
CA CYS A 116 -32.41 7.39 9.69
C CYS A 116 -30.89 7.61 9.53
N VAL A 117 -30.08 7.13 10.48
CA VAL A 117 -28.62 7.30 10.47
C VAL A 117 -27.94 6.51 9.36
N SER A 118 -28.33 5.25 9.20
CA SER A 118 -27.78 4.38 8.16
C SER A 118 -28.18 4.85 6.75
N THR A 119 -29.44 5.25 6.60
CA THR A 119 -30.00 5.81 5.38
C THR A 119 -29.31 7.11 5.00
N LEU A 120 -29.22 8.08 5.92
CA LEU A 120 -28.59 9.37 5.65
C LEU A 120 -27.08 9.24 5.42
N ALA A 121 -26.36 8.43 6.19
CA ALA A 121 -24.95 8.18 5.91
C ALA A 121 -24.75 7.60 4.50
N SER A 122 -25.61 6.68 4.07
CA SER A 122 -25.52 6.07 2.73
C SER A 122 -25.96 7.03 1.61
N LEU A 123 -27.01 7.82 1.83
CA LEU A 123 -27.58 8.77 0.88
C LEU A 123 -26.63 9.96 0.70
N THR A 124 -26.05 10.46 1.78
CA THR A 124 -25.08 11.54 1.72
C THR A 124 -23.75 11.10 1.11
N MET A 125 -23.31 9.85 1.29
CA MET A 125 -22.15 9.34 0.57
C MET A 125 -22.42 9.15 -0.92
N ALA A 126 -23.62 8.66 -1.30
CA ALA A 126 -24.02 8.57 -2.70
C ALA A 126 -24.11 9.96 -3.38
N VAL A 127 -24.62 10.96 -2.66
CA VAL A 127 -24.74 12.35 -3.14
C VAL A 127 -23.38 13.06 -3.14
N ALA A 128 -22.50 12.82 -2.17
CA ALA A 128 -21.13 13.38 -2.13
C ALA A 128 -20.27 12.82 -3.28
N VAL A 129 -20.36 11.51 -3.55
CA VAL A 129 -19.67 10.87 -4.69
C VAL A 129 -20.25 11.36 -6.02
N SER A 130 -21.57 11.53 -6.11
CA SER A 130 -22.24 12.07 -7.30
C SER A 130 -21.91 13.55 -7.54
N GLY A 131 -21.82 14.35 -6.47
CA GLY A 131 -21.44 15.76 -6.53
C GLY A 131 -19.97 15.95 -6.92
N ALA A 132 -19.07 15.13 -6.38
CA ALA A 132 -17.66 15.11 -6.78
C ALA A 132 -17.47 14.72 -8.26
N ARG A 133 -18.35 13.88 -8.82
CA ARG A 133 -18.35 13.50 -10.25
C ARG A 133 -18.84 14.62 -11.17
N ARG A 134 -19.84 15.41 -10.74
CA ARG A 134 -20.54 16.36 -11.63
C ARG A 134 -20.00 17.79 -11.60
N SER A 135 -19.47 18.30 -10.47
CA SER A 135 -19.44 19.76 -10.30
C SER A 135 -18.11 20.48 -10.46
N GLY A 136 -16.94 19.86 -10.33
CA GLY A 136 -15.67 20.60 -10.39
C GLY A 136 -15.48 21.71 -9.33
N SER A 137 -16.49 22.14 -8.56
CA SER A 137 -16.36 22.95 -7.34
C SER A 137 -17.66 23.00 -6.51
N ASN A 138 -17.48 23.15 -5.19
CA ASN A 138 -18.39 23.64 -4.14
C ASN A 138 -19.48 22.74 -3.52
N ALA A 139 -19.90 21.62 -4.11
CA ALA A 139 -20.96 20.78 -3.51
C ALA A 139 -20.47 19.88 -2.35
N ALA A 140 -19.24 19.35 -2.44
CA ALA A 140 -18.70 18.42 -1.43
C ALA A 140 -18.49 19.07 -0.05
N PRO A 141 -17.93 20.29 0.09
CA PRO A 141 -17.78 20.97 1.39
C PRO A 141 -19.10 21.17 2.15
N VAL A 142 -20.16 21.57 1.41
CA VAL A 142 -21.51 21.79 1.97
C VAL A 142 -22.07 20.49 2.55
N MET A 143 -21.91 19.37 1.86
CA MET A 143 -22.42 18.08 2.31
C MET A 143 -21.66 17.52 3.51
N VAL A 144 -20.33 17.65 3.53
CA VAL A 144 -19.53 17.16 4.67
C VAL A 144 -19.82 17.97 5.93
N ALA A 145 -20.05 19.27 5.79
CA ALA A 145 -20.56 20.11 6.87
C ALA A 145 -21.94 19.65 7.35
N ALA A 146 -22.87 19.39 6.44
CA ALA A 146 -24.19 18.84 6.80
C ALA A 146 -24.09 17.48 7.52
N MET A 147 -23.18 16.59 7.10
CA MET A 147 -22.92 15.32 7.80
C MET A 147 -22.37 15.54 9.21
N ALA A 148 -21.44 16.49 9.39
CA ALA A 148 -20.89 16.80 10.71
C ALA A 148 -21.96 17.39 11.63
N GLN A 149 -22.81 18.27 11.10
CA GLN A 149 -23.95 18.85 11.83
C GLN A 149 -24.91 17.76 12.27
N TYR A 150 -25.37 16.96 11.31
CA TYR A 150 -26.36 15.93 11.58
C TYR A 150 -25.81 14.81 12.46
N SER A 151 -24.54 14.42 12.29
CA SER A 151 -23.87 13.45 13.19
C SER A 151 -23.76 14.00 14.61
N SER A 152 -23.54 15.30 14.75
CA SER A 152 -23.55 15.99 16.05
C SER A 152 -24.96 16.00 16.64
N ASP A 153 -25.98 16.38 15.87
CA ASP A 153 -27.38 16.49 16.29
C ASP A 153 -27.97 15.12 16.65
N LEU A 154 -27.65 14.08 15.88
CA LEU A 154 -27.99 12.70 16.18
C LEU A 154 -27.36 12.22 17.48
N PHE A 155 -26.09 12.58 17.72
CA PHE A 155 -25.42 12.24 18.97
C PHE A 155 -26.12 12.89 20.16
N LEU A 156 -26.64 14.11 19.99
CA LEU A 156 -27.46 14.79 20.99
C LEU A 156 -28.82 14.08 21.21
N HIS A 157 -29.45 13.54 20.16
CA HIS A 157 -30.75 12.86 20.27
C HIS A 157 -30.67 11.44 20.86
N LEU A 158 -29.62 10.68 20.57
CA LEU A 158 -29.35 9.37 21.22
C LEU A 158 -29.06 9.50 22.74
N GLU A 159 -28.99 10.72 23.27
CA GLU A 159 -28.58 11.06 24.63
C GLU A 159 -29.69 11.66 25.51
N GLU A 160 -30.99 11.49 25.20
CA GLU A 160 -32.08 11.77 26.17
C GLU A 160 -32.11 10.81 27.40
N GLY A 161 -30.96 10.23 27.76
CA GLY A 161 -30.68 9.61 29.06
C GLY A 161 -29.79 10.51 29.95
N PRO A 162 -29.72 10.30 31.27
CA PRO A 162 -29.26 11.28 32.27
C PRO A 162 -27.74 11.58 32.30
N VAL A 163 -27.04 11.60 31.16
CA VAL A 163 -25.59 11.91 31.09
C VAL A 163 -25.30 12.85 29.92
N SER A 164 -25.88 14.06 29.96
CA SER A 164 -26.00 15.00 28.82
C SER A 164 -24.89 16.05 28.68
N ALA A 165 -23.94 16.22 29.61
CA ALA A 165 -23.05 17.41 29.59
C ALA A 165 -21.57 17.16 29.19
N ALA A 166 -21.12 15.93 28.94
CA ALA A 166 -19.67 15.64 28.86
C ALA A 166 -19.15 15.05 27.53
N LYS A 167 -19.97 14.91 26.46
CA LYS A 167 -19.70 13.86 25.42
C LYS A 167 -19.66 14.29 23.95
N THR A 168 -20.33 15.37 23.53
CA THR A 168 -20.10 16.09 22.26
C THR A 168 -18.64 16.39 21.94
N PRO A 169 -17.74 16.70 22.92
CA PRO A 169 -16.32 16.97 22.62
C PRO A 169 -15.55 15.84 21.92
N THR A 170 -16.05 14.60 21.88
CA THR A 170 -15.25 13.46 21.38
C THR A 170 -15.20 13.39 19.84
N ILE A 171 -16.32 13.58 19.16
CA ILE A 171 -16.38 13.62 17.68
C ILE A 171 -15.75 14.92 17.21
N ASP A 172 -16.09 16.00 17.88
CA ASP A 172 -15.57 17.34 17.64
C ASP A 172 -14.04 17.41 17.76
N ALA A 173 -13.47 16.75 18.77
CA ALA A 173 -12.02 16.61 18.92
C ALA A 173 -11.43 15.67 17.86
N ALA A 174 -12.11 14.59 17.48
CA ALA A 174 -11.66 13.70 16.42
C ALA A 174 -11.65 14.39 15.05
N LEU A 175 -12.64 15.22 14.76
CA LEU A 175 -12.74 16.04 13.56
C LEU A 175 -11.68 17.13 13.51
N ARG A 176 -11.46 17.84 14.62
CA ARG A 176 -10.34 18.79 14.72
C ARG A 176 -9.01 18.08 14.53
N ALA A 177 -8.81 16.92 15.15
CA ALA A 177 -7.59 16.14 14.98
C ALA A 177 -7.39 15.65 13.54
N ASP A 178 -8.46 15.23 12.85
CA ASP A 178 -8.39 14.83 11.44
C ASP A 178 -8.06 16.04 10.54
N ARG A 179 -8.72 17.19 10.77
CA ARG A 179 -8.44 18.47 10.11
C ARG A 179 -6.99 18.88 10.27
N ASP A 180 -6.51 18.91 11.51
CA ASP A 180 -5.15 19.34 11.84
C ASP A 180 -4.13 18.36 11.26
N CYS A 181 -4.45 17.06 11.20
CA CYS A 181 -3.61 16.07 10.52
C CYS A 181 -3.48 16.33 9.02
N VAL A 182 -4.59 16.62 8.33
CA VAL A 182 -4.55 16.96 6.90
C VAL A 182 -3.77 18.25 6.65
N ALA A 183 -4.01 19.28 7.49
CA ALA A 183 -3.32 20.56 7.37
C ALA A 183 -1.80 20.44 7.57
N ASN A 184 -1.34 19.58 8.47
CA ASN A 184 0.07 19.47 8.85
C ASN A 184 0.84 18.36 8.12
N SER A 185 0.16 17.30 7.68
CA SER A 185 0.82 16.06 7.22
C SER A 185 0.21 15.48 5.94
N GLY A 186 -0.85 16.08 5.41
CA GLY A 186 -1.50 15.64 4.19
C GLY A 186 -2.49 14.48 4.39
N LEU A 187 -3.07 14.03 3.27
CA LEU A 187 -4.17 13.06 3.26
C LEU A 187 -3.71 11.64 3.62
N GLU A 188 -2.52 11.22 3.16
CA GLU A 188 -1.97 9.90 3.45
C GLU A 188 -1.70 9.68 4.95
N ALA A 189 -1.21 10.73 5.63
CA ALA A 189 -1.01 10.70 7.07
C ALA A 189 -2.35 10.52 7.81
N LEU A 190 -3.45 11.10 7.31
CA LEU A 190 -4.77 10.92 7.91
C LEU A 190 -5.25 9.46 7.83
N TRP A 191 -4.93 8.74 6.75
CA TRP A 191 -5.30 7.33 6.60
C TRP A 191 -4.54 6.38 7.52
N ARG A 192 -3.26 6.68 7.77
CA ARG A 192 -2.43 5.95 8.73
C ARG A 192 -2.71 6.35 10.19
N ARG A 193 -3.54 7.36 10.42
CA ARG A 193 -3.92 7.80 11.76
C ARG A 193 -5.06 6.95 12.30
N GLN A 194 -4.89 6.46 13.53
CA GLN A 194 -5.94 5.80 14.31
C GLN A 194 -7.26 6.60 14.26
N LEU A 195 -8.37 5.90 14.04
CA LEU A 195 -9.70 6.53 13.99
C LEU A 195 -10.05 7.25 15.30
N TRP A 196 -9.54 6.73 16.43
CA TRP A 196 -9.73 7.25 17.79
C TRP A 196 -8.38 7.46 18.51
N PRO A 197 -7.77 8.65 18.42
CA PRO A 197 -6.41 8.89 18.91
C PRO A 197 -6.18 8.62 20.40
N SER A 198 -7.23 8.75 21.23
CA SER A 198 -7.11 8.66 22.69
C SER A 198 -7.37 7.26 23.26
N GLY A 199 -7.82 6.28 22.46
CA GLY A 199 -8.20 4.93 22.91
C GLY A 199 -9.31 4.85 23.97
N ARG A 200 -9.73 5.99 24.53
CA ARG A 200 -10.74 6.14 25.60
C ARG A 200 -12.16 6.27 25.06
N ASN A 201 -12.35 6.15 23.76
CA ASN A 201 -13.64 6.35 23.12
C ASN A 201 -14.65 5.24 23.52
N ARG A 202 -15.86 5.64 23.93
CA ARG A 202 -16.93 4.72 24.34
C ARG A 202 -17.39 3.81 23.20
N LEU A 203 -17.47 4.31 21.97
CA LEU A 203 -17.81 3.51 20.78
C LEU A 203 -16.74 2.46 20.50
N TYR A 204 -15.46 2.80 20.70
CA TYR A 204 -14.39 1.81 20.64
C TYR A 204 -14.52 0.74 21.72
N LYS A 205 -14.83 1.12 22.97
CA LYS A 205 -15.11 0.16 24.05
C LYS A 205 -16.33 -0.72 23.73
N GLN A 206 -17.38 -0.12 23.18
CA GLN A 206 -18.61 -0.82 22.79
C GLN A 206 -18.33 -1.82 21.65
N TRP A 207 -17.63 -1.38 20.60
CA TRP A 207 -17.13 -2.26 19.54
C TRP A 207 -16.30 -3.43 20.09
N ARG A 208 -15.40 -3.16 21.04
CA ARG A 208 -14.58 -4.21 21.67
C ARG A 208 -15.42 -5.17 22.51
N SER A 209 -16.50 -4.70 23.14
CA SER A 209 -17.42 -5.54 23.91
C SER A 209 -18.34 -6.39 23.03
N THR A 210 -18.71 -5.91 21.83
CA THR A 210 -19.49 -6.69 20.86
C THR A 210 -18.64 -7.66 20.06
N TRP A 211 -17.32 -7.45 20.03
CA TRP A 211 -16.35 -8.26 19.29
C TRP A 211 -16.49 -9.79 19.45
N PRO A 212 -16.68 -10.37 20.66
CA PRO A 212 -16.81 -11.82 20.81
C PRO A 212 -18.01 -12.40 20.07
N ALA A 213 -19.11 -11.66 19.95
CA ALA A 213 -20.33 -12.12 19.28
C ALA A 213 -20.16 -12.25 17.76
N ILE A 214 -19.17 -11.56 17.18
CA ILE A 214 -18.89 -11.55 15.73
C ILE A 214 -17.86 -12.62 15.35
N ARG A 215 -17.09 -13.13 16.33
CA ARG A 215 -15.93 -13.98 16.11
C ARG A 215 -16.27 -15.37 15.51
N GLY A 216 -17.54 -15.76 15.53
CA GLY A 216 -18.00 -17.07 15.05
C GLY A 216 -18.44 -17.10 13.57
N SER A 217 -18.55 -15.96 12.89
CA SER A 217 -19.05 -15.90 11.51
C SER A 217 -17.92 -15.61 10.54
N SER A 218 -17.51 -16.61 9.74
CA SER A 218 -16.53 -16.46 8.65
C SER A 218 -16.86 -15.31 7.71
N ASP A 219 -18.15 -15.09 7.44
CA ASP A 219 -18.63 -14.09 6.48
C ASP A 219 -18.40 -12.64 6.95
N ALA A 220 -18.13 -12.43 8.24
CA ALA A 220 -17.86 -11.11 8.82
C ALA A 220 -16.35 -10.86 9.03
N ASP A 221 -15.50 -11.84 8.75
CA ASP A 221 -14.06 -11.78 9.08
C ASP A 221 -13.33 -10.65 8.35
N PHE A 222 -13.63 -10.45 7.08
CA PHE A 222 -13.07 -9.34 6.30
C PHE A 222 -13.43 -7.99 6.92
N PHE A 223 -14.73 -7.70 7.08
CA PHE A 223 -15.19 -6.40 7.58
C PHE A 223 -14.65 -6.11 8.99
N ARG A 224 -14.48 -7.16 9.79
CA ARG A 224 -13.85 -7.10 11.09
C ARG A 224 -12.38 -6.69 10.98
N ARG A 225 -11.59 -7.36 10.13
CA ARG A 225 -10.18 -7.03 9.89
C ARG A 225 -10.03 -5.62 9.34
N TRP A 226 -10.82 -5.27 8.34
CA TRP A 226 -10.87 -3.96 7.71
C TRP A 226 -11.13 -2.84 8.74
N TYR A 227 -12.22 -2.95 9.51
CA TYR A 227 -12.55 -1.95 10.52
C TYR A 227 -11.48 -1.85 11.62
N GLN A 228 -10.94 -2.99 12.04
CA GLN A 228 -9.86 -3.02 13.03
C GLN A 228 -8.57 -2.38 12.51
N GLY A 229 -8.29 -2.51 11.21
CA GLY A 229 -7.20 -1.81 10.52
C GLY A 229 -7.38 -0.30 10.60
N ILE A 230 -8.55 0.22 10.22
CA ILE A 230 -8.88 1.66 10.32
C ILE A 230 -8.74 2.17 11.76
N LEU A 231 -9.21 1.40 12.74
CA LEU A 231 -9.06 1.75 14.16
C LEU A 231 -7.59 1.87 14.59
N LYS A 232 -6.71 1.02 14.06
CA LYS A 232 -5.27 1.00 14.37
C LYS A 232 -4.44 1.97 13.53
N GLY A 233 -5.01 2.53 12.46
CA GLY A 233 -4.23 3.30 11.48
C GLY A 233 -3.44 2.41 10.52
N ASP A 234 -3.87 1.17 10.35
CA ASP A 234 -3.29 0.18 9.43
C ASP A 234 -4.38 -0.34 8.49
N PRO A 235 -4.88 0.51 7.58
CA PRO A 235 -5.99 0.14 6.71
C PRO A 235 -5.56 -0.90 5.66
N VAL A 236 -6.54 -1.65 5.15
CA VAL A 236 -6.33 -2.60 4.03
C VAL A 236 -5.80 -1.87 2.80
N ASN A 237 -5.02 -2.58 1.98
CA ASN A 237 -4.51 -2.09 0.70
C ASN A 237 -5.65 -1.55 -0.16
N LEU A 238 -5.40 -0.40 -0.80
CA LEU A 238 -6.40 0.29 -1.61
C LEU A 238 -6.84 -0.43 -2.86
N GLU A 239 -5.93 -1.12 -3.52
CA GLU A 239 -6.24 -1.88 -4.74
C GLU A 239 -7.20 -3.02 -4.39
N VAL A 240 -6.96 -3.70 -3.28
CA VAL A 240 -7.86 -4.73 -2.72
C VAL A 240 -9.24 -4.12 -2.42
N LEU A 241 -9.29 -2.99 -1.70
CA LEU A 241 -10.57 -2.33 -1.39
C LEU A 241 -11.30 -1.83 -2.63
N ALA A 242 -10.55 -1.37 -3.64
CA ALA A 242 -11.11 -0.91 -4.90
C ALA A 242 -11.79 -2.03 -5.68
N GLU A 243 -11.17 -3.19 -5.70
CA GLU A 243 -11.70 -4.40 -6.34
C GLU A 243 -12.91 -4.94 -5.57
N ILE A 244 -12.86 -4.97 -4.23
CA ILE A 244 -14.01 -5.35 -3.38
C ILE A 244 -15.20 -4.41 -3.60
N ALA A 245 -14.96 -3.10 -3.66
CA ALA A 245 -16.01 -2.12 -3.94
C ALA A 245 -16.64 -2.30 -5.33
N SER A 246 -15.91 -2.93 -6.26
CA SER A 246 -16.34 -3.23 -7.63
C SER A 246 -17.09 -4.56 -7.75
N ILE A 247 -17.28 -5.31 -6.66
CA ILE A 247 -18.11 -6.53 -6.67
C ILE A 247 -19.50 -6.18 -7.26
N PRO A 248 -19.99 -6.94 -8.26
CA PRO A 248 -21.26 -6.67 -8.91
C PRO A 248 -22.42 -6.56 -7.91
N PRO A 249 -23.39 -5.64 -8.11
CA PRO A 249 -24.58 -5.55 -7.25
C PRO A 249 -25.27 -6.89 -7.02
N ALA A 250 -25.38 -7.73 -8.06
CA ALA A 250 -26.03 -9.03 -7.98
C ALA A 250 -25.37 -9.99 -6.96
N ASP A 251 -24.07 -9.88 -6.71
CA ASP A 251 -23.40 -10.68 -5.66
C ASP A 251 -23.70 -10.13 -4.26
N TRP A 252 -23.87 -8.81 -4.12
CA TRP A 252 -24.31 -8.18 -2.87
C TRP A 252 -25.75 -8.54 -2.51
N ASP A 253 -26.62 -8.65 -3.51
CA ASP A 253 -28.04 -9.01 -3.35
C ASP A 253 -28.23 -10.48 -2.91
N GLN A 254 -27.25 -11.35 -3.19
CA GLN A 254 -27.21 -12.74 -2.75
C GLN A 254 -26.83 -12.91 -1.26
N GLY A 255 -26.47 -11.83 -0.57
CA GLY A 255 -26.21 -11.82 0.87
C GLY A 255 -24.74 -11.95 1.25
N THR A 256 -24.48 -11.95 2.56
CA THR A 256 -23.13 -11.78 3.12
C THR A 256 -22.18 -12.93 2.81
N ALA A 257 -22.69 -14.16 2.72
CA ALA A 257 -21.88 -15.34 2.39
C ALA A 257 -21.26 -15.24 0.99
N ARG A 258 -22.07 -14.87 -0.01
CA ARG A 258 -21.60 -14.69 -1.39
C ARG A 258 -20.58 -13.56 -1.51
N VAL A 259 -20.82 -12.44 -0.84
CA VAL A 259 -19.88 -11.32 -0.80
C VAL A 259 -18.56 -11.74 -0.13
N ALA A 260 -18.61 -12.51 0.96
CA ALA A 260 -17.41 -12.97 1.64
C ALA A 260 -16.57 -13.91 0.76
N GLU A 261 -17.21 -14.80 -0.01
CA GLU A 261 -16.54 -15.64 -1.01
C GLU A 261 -15.81 -14.79 -2.06
N ARG A 262 -16.48 -13.80 -2.66
CA ARG A 262 -15.88 -12.89 -3.65
C ARG A 262 -14.72 -12.08 -3.06
N ILE A 263 -14.84 -11.62 -1.82
CA ILE A 263 -13.75 -10.92 -1.12
C ILE A 263 -12.55 -11.85 -0.93
N ALA A 264 -12.76 -13.10 -0.54
CA ALA A 264 -11.67 -14.06 -0.36
C ALA A 264 -10.93 -14.34 -1.67
N GLU A 265 -11.65 -14.44 -2.79
CA GLU A 265 -11.05 -14.58 -4.12
C GLU A 265 -10.18 -13.38 -4.50
N ILE A 266 -10.67 -12.16 -4.23
CA ILE A 266 -9.91 -10.91 -4.45
C ILE A 266 -8.66 -10.88 -3.58
N GLU A 267 -8.79 -11.13 -2.27
CA GLU A 267 -7.63 -11.17 -1.36
C GLU A 267 -6.60 -12.21 -1.81
N LEU A 268 -7.05 -13.39 -2.25
CA LEU A 268 -6.18 -14.44 -2.77
C LEU A 268 -5.47 -14.02 -4.06
N HIS A 269 -6.16 -13.36 -4.98
CA HIS A 269 -5.56 -12.81 -6.20
C HIS A 269 -4.43 -11.83 -5.87
N HIS A 270 -4.68 -10.90 -4.95
CA HIS A 270 -3.68 -9.91 -4.51
C HIS A 270 -2.51 -10.55 -3.77
N ILE A 271 -2.76 -11.55 -2.92
CA ILE A 271 -1.69 -12.30 -2.26
C ILE A 271 -0.82 -12.99 -3.31
N ARG A 272 -1.42 -13.71 -4.28
CA ARG A 272 -0.68 -14.39 -5.36
C ARG A 272 0.21 -13.43 -6.15
N ASN A 273 -0.30 -12.26 -6.51
CA ASN A 273 0.46 -11.28 -7.29
C ASN A 273 1.53 -10.56 -6.44
N SER A 274 1.25 -10.32 -5.16
CA SER A 274 2.17 -9.59 -4.27
C SER A 274 3.27 -10.48 -3.67
N THR A 275 3.05 -11.80 -3.62
CA THR A 275 4.05 -12.82 -3.30
C THR A 275 4.42 -13.61 -4.56
N PRO A 276 5.24 -13.04 -5.48
CA PRO A 276 5.78 -13.77 -6.61
C PRO A 276 6.85 -14.75 -6.10
N LEU A 277 6.41 -15.80 -5.40
CA LEU A 277 7.15 -17.03 -5.39
C LEU A 277 7.01 -17.58 -6.81
N ALA A 278 8.13 -17.96 -7.43
CA ALA A 278 8.18 -18.49 -8.79
C ALA A 278 7.57 -19.89 -8.87
N GLU A 279 6.42 -20.12 -8.24
CA GLU A 279 5.79 -21.40 -8.00
C GLU A 279 4.27 -21.31 -8.26
N ILE A 280 3.79 -22.13 -9.18
CA ILE A 280 2.38 -22.37 -9.47
C ILE A 280 1.92 -23.56 -8.61
N VAL A 281 0.96 -23.31 -7.74
CA VAL A 281 0.28 -24.35 -6.96
C VAL A 281 -0.88 -24.91 -7.79
N GLN A 282 -0.72 -26.11 -8.32
CA GLN A 282 -1.71 -26.82 -9.12
C GLN A 282 -2.31 -27.97 -8.30
N TRP A 283 -3.63 -28.05 -8.25
CA TRP A 283 -4.31 -29.25 -7.76
C TRP A 283 -4.33 -30.30 -8.87
N ILE A 284 -3.93 -31.54 -8.58
CA ILE A 284 -4.03 -32.69 -9.49
C ILE A 284 -5.22 -33.53 -9.01
N PRO A 285 -6.41 -33.41 -9.64
CA PRO A 285 -7.63 -34.06 -9.17
C PRO A 285 -7.50 -35.58 -9.08
N GLU A 286 -6.83 -36.20 -10.06
CA GLU A 286 -6.70 -37.66 -10.16
C GLU A 286 -5.85 -38.26 -9.04
N ALA A 287 -4.94 -37.45 -8.46
CA ALA A 287 -4.03 -37.87 -7.42
C ALA A 287 -4.43 -37.35 -6.03
N GLU A 288 -5.47 -36.51 -5.94
CA GLU A 288 -5.84 -35.74 -4.75
C GLU A 288 -4.63 -35.07 -4.07
N ARG A 289 -3.71 -34.54 -4.89
CA ARG A 289 -2.44 -33.95 -4.43
C ARG A 289 -2.25 -32.55 -5.00
N ILE A 290 -1.55 -31.72 -4.22
CA ILE A 290 -1.08 -30.42 -4.64
C ILE A 290 0.31 -30.59 -5.27
N ARG A 291 0.47 -30.17 -6.52
CA ARG A 291 1.77 -29.98 -7.17
C ARG A 291 2.15 -28.52 -7.09
N ILE A 292 3.29 -28.24 -6.49
CA ILE A 292 3.95 -26.94 -6.56
C ILE A 292 4.95 -27.07 -7.71
N ALA A 293 4.70 -26.40 -8.83
CA ALA A 293 5.56 -26.41 -10.00
C ALA A 293 6.16 -25.02 -10.18
N PRO A 294 7.44 -24.88 -10.56
CA PRO A 294 7.98 -23.57 -10.88
C PRO A 294 7.19 -22.89 -12.01
N VAL A 295 7.07 -21.57 -11.99
CA VAL A 295 6.56 -20.82 -13.15
C VAL A 295 7.49 -21.10 -14.33
N PRO A 296 6.98 -21.60 -15.47
CA PRO A 296 7.81 -21.82 -16.66
C PRO A 296 8.51 -20.52 -17.04
N MET A 297 9.82 -20.59 -17.29
CA MET A 297 10.58 -19.44 -17.75
C MET A 297 10.24 -19.17 -19.21
N ASP A 298 9.72 -17.98 -19.50
CA ASP A 298 9.32 -17.57 -20.86
C ASP A 298 10.51 -17.55 -21.84
N ASP A 299 11.73 -17.35 -21.35
CA ASP A 299 12.97 -17.31 -22.14
C ASP A 299 13.96 -18.43 -21.74
N ALA A 300 13.59 -19.67 -22.06
CA ALA A 300 14.44 -20.83 -21.82
C ALA A 300 15.83 -20.76 -22.50
N PRO A 301 15.98 -20.24 -23.74
CA PRO A 301 17.30 -20.05 -24.34
C PRO A 301 18.23 -19.13 -23.52
N THR A 302 17.75 -17.96 -23.10
CA THR A 302 18.55 -17.04 -22.27
C THR A 302 18.85 -17.64 -20.92
N TRP A 303 17.90 -18.36 -20.31
CA TRP A 303 18.14 -19.05 -19.05
C TRP A 303 19.24 -20.12 -19.16
N ASN A 304 19.20 -20.96 -20.19
CA ASN A 304 20.24 -21.96 -20.42
C ASN A 304 21.62 -21.32 -20.68
N MET A 305 21.65 -20.20 -21.38
CA MET A 305 22.88 -19.42 -21.56
C MET A 305 23.44 -18.95 -20.20
N ILE A 306 22.61 -18.40 -19.32
CA ILE A 306 23.00 -17.97 -17.96
C ILE A 306 23.58 -19.15 -17.16
N LEU A 307 22.87 -20.28 -17.14
CA LEU A 307 23.33 -21.48 -16.42
C LEU A 307 24.67 -21.99 -16.95
N ASN A 308 24.86 -21.99 -18.27
CA ASN A 308 26.11 -22.45 -18.89
C ASN A 308 27.26 -21.49 -18.59
N LYS A 309 27.06 -20.17 -18.72
CA LYS A 309 28.06 -19.17 -18.32
C LYS A 309 28.51 -19.36 -16.88
N LEU A 310 27.58 -19.64 -15.97
CA LEU A 310 27.91 -19.87 -14.56
C LEU A 310 28.68 -21.17 -14.35
N ARG A 311 28.30 -22.26 -15.03
CA ARG A 311 29.03 -23.54 -14.98
C ARG A 311 30.46 -23.40 -15.53
N ASP A 312 30.63 -22.69 -16.64
CA ASP A 312 31.94 -22.43 -17.22
C ASP A 312 32.82 -21.62 -16.25
N ALA A 313 32.25 -20.60 -15.60
CA ALA A 313 32.97 -19.82 -14.59
C ALA A 313 33.38 -20.64 -13.36
N LEU A 314 32.54 -21.57 -12.91
CA LEU A 314 32.89 -22.52 -11.84
C LEU A 314 33.98 -23.49 -12.28
N HIS A 315 33.91 -23.99 -13.52
CA HIS A 315 34.92 -24.87 -14.10
C HIS A 315 36.28 -24.16 -14.23
N ASP A 316 36.31 -22.89 -14.66
CA ASP A 316 37.55 -22.12 -14.79
C ASP A 316 38.30 -21.93 -13.45
N ILE A 317 37.56 -21.80 -12.34
CA ILE A 317 38.14 -21.74 -10.99
C ILE A 317 38.59 -23.13 -10.50
N ARG A 318 37.93 -24.19 -10.98
CA ARG A 318 38.10 -25.56 -10.47
C ARG A 318 38.09 -26.61 -11.62
N PRO A 319 39.06 -26.56 -12.57
CA PRO A 319 38.97 -27.30 -13.84
C PRO A 319 38.90 -28.82 -13.66
N ASP A 320 39.61 -29.37 -12.68
CA ASP A 320 39.62 -30.81 -12.41
C ASP A 320 38.68 -31.22 -11.26
N GLY A 321 37.71 -30.37 -10.92
CA GLY A 321 36.92 -30.57 -9.71
C GLY A 321 37.77 -30.50 -8.43
N ARG A 322 38.97 -29.91 -8.48
CA ARG A 322 39.82 -29.65 -7.32
C ARG A 322 40.19 -28.18 -7.25
N LEU A 323 40.00 -27.58 -6.07
CA LEU A 323 40.45 -26.22 -5.81
C LEU A 323 41.96 -26.20 -5.69
N ARG A 324 42.60 -25.23 -6.35
CA ARG A 324 44.01 -24.95 -6.11
C ARG A 324 44.13 -24.36 -4.70
N ASN A 325 45.25 -24.60 -4.01
CA ASN A 325 45.46 -24.10 -2.65
C ASN A 325 45.25 -22.57 -2.55
N ALA A 326 45.56 -21.83 -3.61
CA ALA A 326 45.37 -20.38 -3.68
C ALA A 326 43.88 -19.94 -3.67
N HIS A 327 42.95 -20.80 -4.06
CA HIS A 327 41.51 -20.50 -4.13
C HIS A 327 40.70 -21.21 -3.04
N ALA A 328 41.37 -21.81 -2.04
CA ALA A 328 40.72 -22.63 -1.02
C ALA A 328 39.63 -21.88 -0.24
N ALA A 329 39.80 -20.57 0.00
CA ALA A 329 38.81 -19.75 0.70
C ALA A 329 37.49 -19.58 -0.07
N LEU A 330 37.44 -19.88 -1.38
CA LEU A 330 36.20 -19.90 -2.16
C LEU A 330 35.39 -21.19 -1.99
N HIS A 331 35.87 -22.20 -1.26
CA HIS A 331 35.24 -23.52 -1.22
C HIS A 331 33.75 -23.48 -0.89
N ASP A 332 33.37 -22.80 0.19
CA ASP A 332 31.98 -22.72 0.65
C ASP A 332 31.11 -21.95 -0.35
N THR A 333 31.65 -20.89 -0.94
CA THR A 333 30.99 -20.09 -1.97
C THR A 333 30.70 -20.91 -3.23
N LEU A 334 31.67 -21.70 -3.69
CA LEU A 334 31.52 -22.56 -4.86
C LEU A 334 30.55 -23.70 -4.59
N GLN A 335 30.63 -24.33 -3.41
CA GLN A 335 29.71 -25.38 -3.01
C GLN A 335 28.25 -24.86 -2.91
N MET A 336 28.06 -23.63 -2.43
CA MET A 336 26.75 -22.99 -2.42
C MET A 336 26.20 -22.86 -3.86
N LEU A 337 26.99 -22.33 -4.79
CA LEU A 337 26.58 -22.16 -6.19
C LEU A 337 26.31 -23.50 -6.89
N GLU A 338 27.14 -24.52 -6.68
CA GLU A 338 26.93 -25.88 -7.20
C GLU A 338 25.60 -26.44 -6.69
N ARG A 339 25.32 -26.34 -5.39
CA ARG A 339 24.03 -26.75 -4.82
C ARG A 339 22.86 -25.98 -5.43
N THR A 340 23.03 -24.70 -5.71
CA THR A 340 21.98 -23.87 -6.32
C THR A 340 21.73 -24.27 -7.77
N LEU A 341 22.78 -24.55 -8.55
CA LEU A 341 22.65 -25.10 -9.91
C LEU A 341 21.98 -26.48 -9.92
N ASP A 342 22.25 -27.32 -8.92
CA ASP A 342 21.69 -28.67 -8.88
C ASP A 342 20.23 -28.70 -8.40
N ARG A 343 19.89 -27.91 -7.38
CA ARG A 343 18.59 -28.01 -6.68
C ARG A 343 17.61 -26.90 -7.01
N TYR A 344 18.09 -25.74 -7.44
CA TYR A 344 17.30 -24.52 -7.56
C TYR A 344 17.50 -23.82 -8.92
N CYS A 345 17.95 -24.55 -9.95
CA CYS A 345 18.12 -24.00 -11.29
C CYS A 345 16.80 -23.65 -11.99
N ASP A 346 15.67 -23.99 -11.40
CA ASP A 346 14.31 -23.65 -11.82
C ASP A 346 13.76 -22.40 -11.10
N SER A 347 14.52 -21.82 -10.17
CA SER A 347 14.11 -20.64 -9.41
C SER A 347 15.02 -19.44 -9.72
N PRO A 348 14.61 -18.56 -10.66
CA PRO A 348 15.39 -17.38 -11.03
C PRO A 348 15.72 -16.47 -9.86
N GLN A 349 14.76 -16.27 -8.96
CA GLN A 349 14.93 -15.46 -7.76
C GLN A 349 16.00 -16.04 -6.83
N ARG A 350 15.95 -17.36 -6.58
CA ARG A 350 16.92 -18.04 -5.71
C ARG A 350 18.32 -18.02 -6.32
N MET A 351 18.42 -18.32 -7.60
CA MET A 351 19.67 -18.27 -8.36
C MET A 351 20.31 -16.89 -8.29
N HIS A 352 19.54 -15.83 -8.56
CA HIS A 352 20.00 -14.45 -8.43
C HIS A 352 20.57 -14.16 -7.03
N ASP A 353 19.84 -14.54 -5.98
CA ASP A 353 20.22 -14.22 -4.60
C ASP A 353 21.50 -14.95 -4.16
N ASP A 354 21.64 -16.23 -4.54
CA ASP A 354 22.84 -17.00 -4.24
C ASP A 354 24.04 -16.50 -5.08
N ILE A 355 23.85 -16.11 -6.35
CA ILE A 355 24.88 -15.46 -7.19
C ILE A 355 25.34 -14.13 -6.57
N ALA A 356 24.41 -13.26 -6.19
CA ALA A 356 24.73 -11.97 -5.58
C ALA A 356 25.50 -12.15 -4.25
N THR A 357 25.10 -13.14 -3.45
CA THR A 357 25.79 -13.51 -2.21
C THR A 357 27.20 -14.01 -2.49
N ALA A 358 27.38 -14.89 -3.49
CA ALA A 358 28.68 -15.40 -3.88
C ALA A 358 29.62 -14.29 -4.38
N LEU A 359 29.08 -13.34 -5.16
CA LEU A 359 29.84 -12.20 -5.65
C LEU A 359 30.31 -11.28 -4.51
N HIS A 360 29.43 -11.01 -3.55
CA HIS A 360 29.78 -10.24 -2.36
C HIS A 360 30.90 -10.91 -1.57
N GLU A 361 30.78 -12.22 -1.32
CA GLU A 361 31.77 -12.98 -0.57
C GLU A 361 33.12 -13.06 -1.29
N ALA A 362 33.11 -13.29 -2.61
CA ALA A 362 34.34 -13.26 -3.42
C ALA A 362 35.03 -11.89 -3.35
N ARG A 363 34.27 -10.78 -3.42
CA ARG A 363 34.81 -9.42 -3.24
C ARG A 363 35.41 -9.22 -1.85
N ARG A 364 34.74 -9.73 -0.81
CA ARG A 364 35.23 -9.66 0.58
C ARG A 364 36.55 -10.40 0.74
N LEU A 365 36.62 -11.65 0.26
CA LEU A 365 37.82 -12.49 0.30
C LEU A 365 38.99 -11.87 -0.46
N LEU A 366 38.73 -11.32 -1.66
CA LEU A 366 39.75 -10.63 -2.46
C LEU A 366 40.31 -9.42 -1.71
N LYS A 367 39.44 -8.60 -1.11
CA LYS A 367 39.84 -7.43 -0.32
C LYS A 367 40.63 -7.81 0.93
N ALA A 368 40.32 -8.96 1.55
CA ALA A 368 41.05 -9.48 2.70
C ALA A 368 42.40 -10.13 2.33
N GLY A 369 42.68 -10.31 1.04
CA GLY A 369 43.87 -11.03 0.57
C GLY A 369 43.79 -12.54 0.82
N GLU A 370 42.60 -13.08 1.08
CA GLU A 370 42.37 -14.51 1.32
C GLU A 370 42.33 -15.31 0.00
N ILE A 371 42.15 -14.62 -1.13
CA ILE A 371 42.23 -15.17 -2.49
C ILE A 371 43.09 -14.27 -3.38
N PRO A 372 43.78 -14.82 -4.40
CA PRO A 372 44.63 -14.04 -5.29
C PRO A 372 43.82 -13.12 -6.21
N ASP A 373 44.39 -11.96 -6.52
CA ASP A 373 43.90 -11.08 -7.59
C ASP A 373 44.42 -11.55 -8.96
N ASP A 374 44.01 -12.76 -9.35
CA ASP A 374 44.37 -13.36 -10.63
C ASP A 374 43.25 -13.28 -11.67
N MET A 375 43.60 -13.57 -12.93
CA MET A 375 42.66 -13.50 -14.04
C MET A 375 41.47 -14.45 -13.89
N ASN A 376 41.62 -15.59 -13.19
CA ASN A 376 40.53 -16.55 -13.01
C ASN A 376 39.52 -16.01 -12.00
N VAL A 377 39.98 -15.47 -10.87
CA VAL A 377 39.11 -14.82 -9.86
C VAL A 377 38.37 -13.63 -10.47
N GLN A 378 39.05 -12.80 -11.26
CA GLN A 378 38.43 -11.65 -11.93
C GLN A 378 37.37 -12.08 -12.97
N ARG A 379 37.63 -13.13 -13.75
CA ARG A 379 36.65 -13.69 -14.70
C ARG A 379 35.45 -14.29 -13.98
N PHE A 380 35.67 -15.04 -12.90
CA PHE A 380 34.61 -15.61 -12.09
C PHE A 380 33.70 -14.54 -11.50
N MET A 381 34.27 -13.51 -10.86
CA MET A 381 33.50 -12.40 -10.31
C MET A 381 32.72 -11.63 -11.38
N ARG A 382 33.33 -11.40 -12.55
CA ARG A 382 32.62 -10.79 -13.69
C ARG A 382 31.45 -11.65 -14.15
N ALA A 383 31.65 -12.96 -14.29
CA ALA A 383 30.59 -13.88 -14.69
C ALA A 383 29.44 -13.86 -13.68
N LEU A 384 29.69 -13.82 -12.37
CA LEU A 384 28.63 -13.68 -11.36
C LEU A 384 27.85 -12.36 -11.53
N ASP A 385 28.54 -11.24 -11.75
CA ASP A 385 27.91 -9.92 -11.93
C ASP A 385 27.05 -9.88 -13.20
N GLU A 386 27.58 -10.37 -14.33
CA GLU A 386 26.87 -10.45 -15.61
C GLU A 386 25.65 -11.38 -15.51
N ASN A 387 25.79 -12.57 -14.92
CA ASN A 387 24.67 -13.50 -14.75
C ASN A 387 23.58 -12.90 -13.85
N ALA A 388 23.93 -12.22 -12.75
CA ALA A 388 22.94 -11.56 -11.91
C ALA A 388 22.14 -10.50 -12.69
N LEU A 389 22.82 -9.70 -13.54
CA LEU A 389 22.19 -8.71 -14.40
C LEU A 389 21.34 -9.35 -15.51
N ASP A 390 21.83 -10.41 -16.15
CA ASP A 390 21.11 -11.16 -17.19
C ASP A 390 19.80 -11.75 -16.62
N ILE A 391 19.82 -12.28 -15.38
CA ILE A 391 18.61 -12.76 -14.69
C ILE A 391 17.64 -11.60 -14.44
N GLN A 392 18.11 -10.46 -13.92
CA GLN A 392 17.25 -9.29 -13.68
C GLN A 392 16.63 -8.75 -14.98
N GLY A 393 17.40 -8.70 -16.07
CA GLY A 393 16.96 -8.20 -17.36
C GLY A 393 15.95 -9.11 -18.07
N SER A 394 16.10 -10.43 -17.88
CA SER A 394 15.23 -11.43 -18.52
C SER A 394 13.99 -11.76 -17.70
N MET A 395 14.01 -11.50 -16.39
CA MET A 395 12.95 -11.87 -15.45
C MET A 395 12.47 -10.63 -14.67
N PRO A 396 11.45 -9.91 -15.16
CA PRO A 396 10.95 -8.68 -14.52
C PRO A 396 10.58 -8.86 -13.04
N GLY A 397 9.99 -10.01 -12.68
CA GLY A 397 9.65 -10.32 -11.29
C GLY A 397 10.86 -10.36 -10.34
N VAL A 398 12.03 -10.79 -10.83
CA VAL A 398 13.27 -10.77 -10.05
C VAL A 398 13.75 -9.33 -9.85
N LEU A 399 13.72 -8.51 -10.90
CA LEU A 399 14.09 -7.09 -10.82
C LEU A 399 13.17 -6.33 -9.85
N GLU A 400 11.86 -6.58 -9.89
CA GLU A 400 10.90 -5.99 -8.96
C GLU A 400 11.18 -6.40 -7.51
N ALA A 401 11.44 -7.68 -7.26
CA ALA A 401 11.76 -8.19 -5.92
C ALA A 401 13.08 -7.62 -5.39
N VAL A 402 14.11 -7.50 -6.24
CA VAL A 402 15.39 -6.85 -5.89
C VAL A 402 15.17 -5.37 -5.58
N SER A 403 14.43 -4.65 -6.42
CA SER A 403 14.13 -3.23 -6.22
C SER A 403 13.38 -3.00 -4.91
N ARG A 404 12.33 -3.80 -4.66
CA ARG A 404 11.53 -3.75 -3.42
C ARG A 404 12.40 -3.97 -2.18
N ARG A 405 13.33 -4.93 -2.22
CA ARG A 405 14.27 -5.18 -1.12
C ARG A 405 15.24 -4.03 -0.91
N ALA A 406 15.79 -3.46 -1.99
CA ALA A 406 16.67 -2.30 -1.91
C ALA A 406 15.97 -1.12 -1.22
N SER A 407 14.72 -0.85 -1.58
CA SER A 407 13.90 0.17 -0.93
C SER A 407 13.66 -0.09 0.54
N LEU A 408 13.36 -1.33 0.92
CA LEU A 408 13.20 -1.70 2.33
C LEU A 408 14.51 -1.55 3.12
N ARG A 409 15.66 -1.87 2.54
CA ARG A 409 16.96 -1.68 3.19
C ARG A 409 17.28 -0.20 3.37
N TYR A 410 17.07 0.63 2.36
CA TYR A 410 17.22 2.08 2.47
C TYR A 410 16.37 2.67 3.60
N ARG A 411 15.09 2.26 3.69
CA ARG A 411 14.19 2.73 4.76
C ARG A 411 14.58 2.28 6.16
N ARG A 412 15.31 1.18 6.28
CA ARG A 412 15.83 0.69 7.56
C ARG A 412 17.15 1.35 7.97
N LEU A 413 17.77 2.13 7.10
CA LEU A 413 18.94 2.92 7.48
C LEU A 413 18.56 3.96 8.54
N PRO A 414 19.46 4.24 9.51
CA PRO A 414 19.34 5.40 10.40
C PRO A 414 19.20 6.72 9.62
N ASP A 415 18.59 7.74 10.24
CA ASP A 415 18.43 9.07 9.63
C ASP A 415 19.77 9.70 9.22
N ASP A 416 20.81 9.48 10.03
CA ASP A 416 22.17 9.96 9.75
C ASP A 416 22.75 9.30 8.49
N ASP A 417 22.52 8.00 8.31
CA ASP A 417 22.96 7.24 7.14
C ASP A 417 22.20 7.66 5.88
N ARG A 418 20.88 7.90 6.00
CA ARG A 418 20.07 8.45 4.90
C ARG A 418 20.52 9.86 4.51
N SER A 419 20.77 10.72 5.50
CA SER A 419 21.27 12.08 5.29
C SER A 419 22.65 12.08 4.64
N THR A 420 23.51 11.13 5.02
CA THR A 420 24.81 10.91 4.37
C THR A 420 24.65 10.59 2.89
N LEU A 421 23.72 9.69 2.54
CA LEU A 421 23.44 9.33 1.15
C LEU A 421 22.80 10.48 0.34
N ALA A 422 21.91 11.25 0.96
CA ALA A 422 21.30 12.43 0.34
C ALA A 422 22.35 13.51 0.06
N GLY A 423 23.22 13.79 1.04
CA GLY A 423 24.35 14.71 0.88
C GLY A 423 25.32 14.26 -0.21
N ALA A 424 25.66 12.96 -0.24
CA ALA A 424 26.50 12.36 -1.28
C ALA A 424 25.91 12.60 -2.68
N THR A 425 24.60 12.40 -2.82
CA THR A 425 23.90 12.63 -4.09
C THR A 425 23.90 14.10 -4.49
N ASN A 426 23.60 15.01 -3.56
CA ASN A 426 23.60 16.45 -3.81
C ASN A 426 24.98 16.97 -4.22
N ALA A 427 26.06 16.36 -3.74
CA ALA A 427 27.41 16.72 -4.14
C ALA A 427 27.79 16.17 -5.52
N VAL A 428 27.20 15.04 -5.94
CA VAL A 428 27.41 14.44 -7.27
C VAL A 428 26.59 15.14 -8.35
N VAL A 429 25.35 15.55 -8.08
CA VAL A 429 24.43 16.12 -9.09
C VAL A 429 25.05 17.27 -9.89
N PRO A 430 25.72 18.28 -9.30
CA PRO A 430 26.36 19.37 -10.04
C PRO A 430 27.50 18.93 -10.98
N LEU A 431 28.06 17.74 -10.77
CA LEU A 431 29.16 17.19 -11.57
C LEU A 431 28.66 16.50 -12.84
N LEU A 432 27.36 16.25 -12.97
CA LEU A 432 26.77 15.59 -14.12
C LEU A 432 26.59 16.61 -15.26
N GLU A 433 27.22 16.36 -16.40
CA GLU A 433 27.17 17.24 -17.57
C GLU A 433 25.74 17.37 -18.12
N GLU A 434 25.08 16.24 -18.36
CA GLU A 434 23.73 16.20 -18.95
C GLU A 434 22.65 16.60 -17.94
N GLU A 435 21.85 17.61 -18.29
CA GLU A 435 20.73 18.10 -17.46
C GLU A 435 19.72 16.97 -17.15
N ARG A 436 19.47 16.09 -18.11
CA ARG A 436 18.58 14.93 -17.92
C ARG A 436 19.03 14.05 -16.75
N HIS A 437 20.33 13.76 -16.63
CA HIS A 437 20.86 12.94 -15.54
C HIS A 437 20.82 13.66 -14.19
N ARG A 438 20.92 14.99 -14.19
CA ARG A 438 20.74 15.82 -13.00
C ARG A 438 19.31 15.74 -12.49
N GLU A 439 18.33 15.96 -13.36
CA GLU A 439 16.92 15.87 -13.02
C GLU A 439 16.52 14.46 -12.57
N ASP A 440 16.92 13.42 -13.31
CA ASP A 440 16.71 12.02 -12.92
C ASP A 440 17.21 11.68 -11.49
N MET A 441 18.39 12.20 -11.11
CA MET A 441 18.98 11.98 -9.78
C MET A 441 18.24 12.78 -8.68
N LYS A 442 17.81 14.01 -8.98
CA LYS A 442 16.98 14.82 -8.08
C LYS A 442 15.61 14.20 -7.88
N GLU A 443 14.95 13.76 -8.95
CA GLU A 443 13.67 13.05 -8.89
C GLU A 443 13.79 11.78 -8.05
N SER A 444 14.89 11.05 -8.17
CA SER A 444 15.10 9.86 -7.35
C SER A 444 15.33 10.18 -5.87
N LEU A 445 15.98 11.31 -5.54
CA LEU A 445 16.04 11.84 -4.16
C LEU A 445 14.66 12.22 -3.63
N VAL A 446 13.84 12.89 -4.44
CA VAL A 446 12.47 13.23 -4.06
C VAL A 446 11.64 11.95 -3.83
N ALA A 447 11.84 10.92 -4.65
CA ALA A 447 11.20 9.62 -4.50
C ALA A 447 11.63 8.87 -3.22
N LEU A 448 12.87 9.10 -2.74
CA LEU A 448 13.37 8.55 -1.47
C LEU A 448 12.62 9.16 -0.26
N ASP A 449 12.20 10.42 -0.37
CA ASP A 449 11.45 11.17 0.66
C ASP A 449 9.92 11.07 0.49
N ALA A 450 9.43 10.37 -0.54
CA ALA A 450 8.02 10.31 -0.87
C ALA A 450 7.17 9.58 0.21
N GLN A 451 5.94 10.08 0.42
CA GLN A 451 5.00 9.61 1.46
C GLN A 451 4.44 8.19 1.22
N ASP A 452 4.47 7.71 -0.02
CA ASP A 452 4.17 6.30 -0.36
C ASP A 452 5.43 5.56 -0.82
N PRO A 453 6.25 5.09 0.12
CA PRO A 453 7.48 4.40 -0.20
C PRO A 453 7.27 3.12 -1.01
N ASN A 454 6.10 2.48 -0.92
CA ASN A 454 5.83 1.16 -1.48
C ASN A 454 5.37 1.18 -2.94
N SER A 455 5.25 2.36 -3.55
CA SER A 455 4.95 2.41 -4.97
C SER A 455 6.05 1.68 -5.75
N PRO A 456 5.67 0.90 -6.79
CA PRO A 456 6.65 0.25 -7.68
C PRO A 456 7.64 1.26 -8.28
N GLU A 457 7.14 2.45 -8.61
CA GLU A 457 7.95 3.56 -9.15
C GLU A 457 9.00 4.03 -8.16
N ASN A 458 8.64 4.24 -6.89
CA ASN A 458 9.60 4.63 -5.86
C ASN A 458 10.62 3.52 -5.67
N SER A 459 10.20 2.25 -5.68
CA SER A 459 11.14 1.15 -5.49
C SER A 459 12.17 1.04 -6.61
N ALA A 460 11.72 1.20 -7.86
CA ALA A 460 12.59 1.26 -9.02
C ALA A 460 13.50 2.50 -9.00
N SER A 461 13.01 3.66 -8.55
CA SER A 461 13.80 4.89 -8.43
C SER A 461 14.90 4.77 -7.38
N ILE A 462 14.63 4.18 -6.21
CA ILE A 462 15.65 3.92 -5.19
C ILE A 462 16.75 2.99 -5.74
N TYR A 463 16.36 1.92 -6.44
CA TYR A 463 17.32 1.01 -7.04
C TYR A 463 18.17 1.70 -8.11
N ARG A 464 17.55 2.43 -9.05
CA ARG A 464 18.23 3.18 -10.11
C ARG A 464 19.20 4.22 -9.53
N TRP A 465 18.77 4.98 -8.52
CA TRP A 465 19.59 5.95 -7.84
C TRP A 465 20.78 5.30 -7.13
N ALA A 466 20.54 4.27 -6.31
CA ALA A 466 21.61 3.62 -5.58
C ALA A 466 22.64 2.97 -6.53
N SER A 467 22.18 2.38 -7.63
CA SER A 467 23.04 1.82 -8.67
C SER A 467 23.87 2.89 -9.39
N ARG A 468 23.24 3.99 -9.83
CA ARG A 468 23.93 5.12 -10.48
C ARG A 468 24.96 5.75 -9.57
N LEU A 469 24.58 6.07 -8.34
CA LEU A 469 25.48 6.68 -7.36
C LEU A 469 26.67 5.74 -7.06
N SER A 470 26.42 4.44 -6.93
CA SER A 470 27.48 3.45 -6.76
C SER A 470 28.46 3.43 -7.95
N ARG A 471 27.96 3.47 -9.20
CA ARG A 471 28.81 3.49 -10.41
C ARG A 471 29.65 4.77 -10.48
N ILE A 472 29.07 5.92 -10.19
CA ILE A 472 29.78 7.21 -10.16
C ILE A 472 30.92 7.18 -9.14
N TYR A 473 30.71 6.59 -7.95
CA TYR A 473 31.73 6.47 -6.92
C TYR A 473 32.81 5.40 -7.19
N GLN A 474 32.59 4.52 -8.15
CA GLN A 474 33.61 3.57 -8.61
C GLN A 474 34.60 4.20 -9.59
N ASP A 475 34.29 5.36 -10.18
CA ASP A 475 35.22 6.09 -11.03
C ASP A 475 36.39 6.68 -10.21
N PRO A 476 37.66 6.35 -10.52
CA PRO A 476 38.82 6.82 -9.76
C PRO A 476 38.99 8.35 -9.75
N LYS A 477 38.61 9.05 -10.82
CA LYS A 477 38.72 10.52 -10.92
C LYS A 477 37.68 11.19 -10.03
N VAL A 478 36.45 10.69 -10.04
CA VAL A 478 35.38 11.18 -9.17
C VAL A 478 35.73 10.92 -7.70
N ARG A 479 36.25 9.73 -7.38
CA ARG A 479 36.73 9.42 -6.02
C ARG A 479 37.85 10.37 -5.58
N GLY A 480 38.81 10.68 -6.46
CA GLY A 480 39.89 11.63 -6.18
C GLY A 480 39.40 13.06 -5.93
N PHE A 481 38.40 13.51 -6.70
CA PHE A 481 37.76 14.82 -6.52
C PHE A 481 37.13 14.96 -5.13
N PHE A 482 36.35 13.98 -4.69
CA PHE A 482 35.70 14.04 -3.38
C PHE A 482 36.69 13.97 -2.19
N VAL A 483 37.85 13.32 -2.37
CA VAL A 483 38.92 13.34 -1.36
C VAL A 483 39.53 14.75 -1.23
N GLN A 484 39.61 15.52 -2.32
CA GLN A 484 40.17 16.87 -2.33
C GLN A 484 39.21 17.94 -1.77
N VAL A 485 37.89 17.77 -1.95
CA VAL A 485 36.89 18.76 -1.53
C VAL A 485 36.68 18.80 -0.01
N GLY A 486 37.23 17.85 0.75
CA GLY A 486 37.29 17.92 2.23
C GLY A 486 35.91 17.88 2.92
N GLU A 487 34.85 17.58 2.19
CA GLU A 487 33.50 17.46 2.76
C GLU A 487 33.42 16.22 3.66
N ARG A 488 32.77 16.40 4.83
CA ARG A 488 32.59 15.38 5.88
C ARG A 488 31.86 14.11 5.42
N ILE A 489 31.43 14.02 4.17
CA ILE A 489 30.88 12.82 3.58
C ILE A 489 32.06 11.99 3.10
N THR A 490 32.62 11.14 3.98
CA THR A 490 33.65 10.21 3.53
C THR A 490 33.04 9.36 2.42
N VAL A 491 33.58 9.48 1.20
CA VAL A 491 33.16 8.69 0.02
C VAL A 491 33.08 7.20 0.36
N GLY A 492 33.99 6.75 1.23
CA GLY A 492 33.98 5.40 1.78
C GLY A 492 32.70 5.05 2.55
N GLY A 493 32.19 5.96 3.37
CA GLY A 493 30.93 5.79 4.11
C GLY A 493 29.72 5.71 3.18
N ALA A 494 29.59 6.62 2.22
CA ALA A 494 28.47 6.61 1.26
C ALA A 494 28.47 5.35 0.38
N VAL A 495 29.63 4.91 -0.10
CA VAL A 495 29.76 3.66 -0.89
C VAL A 495 29.38 2.43 -0.07
N GLU A 496 29.79 2.37 1.19
CA GLU A 496 29.45 1.23 2.06
C GLU A 496 27.96 1.21 2.39
N LEU A 497 27.33 2.37 2.56
CA LEU A 497 25.89 2.47 2.76
C LEU A 497 25.11 2.06 1.50
N LEU A 498 25.56 2.47 0.31
CA LEU A 498 24.96 2.03 -0.97
C LEU A 498 25.05 0.52 -1.16
N ARG A 499 26.19 -0.08 -0.81
CA ARG A 499 26.35 -1.54 -0.82
C ARG A 499 25.36 -2.22 0.11
N ARG A 500 25.15 -1.72 1.33
CA ARG A 500 24.11 -2.24 2.24
C ARG A 500 22.71 -2.11 1.66
N VAL A 501 22.39 -1.00 0.99
CA VAL A 501 21.08 -0.79 0.34
C VAL A 501 20.87 -1.79 -0.78
N LEU A 502 21.84 -1.96 -1.67
CA LEU A 502 21.76 -2.87 -2.81
C LEU A 502 21.95 -4.34 -2.41
N GLY A 503 22.55 -4.61 -1.25
CA GLY A 503 22.96 -5.95 -0.81
C GLY A 503 24.14 -6.49 -1.60
N LEU A 504 25.11 -5.60 -1.90
CA LEU A 504 26.30 -5.85 -2.71
C LEU A 504 27.59 -5.86 -1.91
#